data_AF-A0A0D2MPD0-F1
#
_entry.id   AF-A0A0D2MPD0-F1
#
_cell.length_a   1.000
_cell.length_b   1.000
_cell.length_c   1.000
_cell.angle_alpha   90.00
_cell.angle_beta   90.00
_cell.angle_gamma   90.00
#
_symmetry.space_group_name_H-M   'P 1'
#
loop_
_entity.id
_entity.type
_entity.pdbx_description
1 polymer ?
#
loop_
_entity_poly.entity_id
_entity_poly.type
_entity_poly.pdbx_seq_one_letter_code
_entity_poly.pdbx_strand_id
1 'polypeptide(L)'
;MSKSNKGAQLRVTSEAEAAEQRASKARWLSRLFEDPASVASQTAAAYAELLDEALLDVAVEAHREAKLGLAPDPPPPPHAPPRPLDPLPGAKGPTDVFGQAHPPSAMEQITCMKCGRKVAAGRFAPHLEKCLGGGRQSSRHATRRGAG
;
A
#
# COMPACT_ATOMS: atom_id res chain seq x y z
N MET A 1 47.04 34.01 -12.34
CA MET A 1 46.54 32.70 -12.81
C MET A 1 46.59 31.59 -11.74
N SER A 2 46.35 31.87 -10.44
CA SER A 2 46.62 30.87 -9.36
C SER A 2 45.43 30.49 -8.46
N LYS A 3 44.18 30.83 -8.84
CA LYS A 3 43.00 30.54 -8.00
C LYS A 3 42.42 29.13 -8.20
N SER A 4 42.67 28.48 -9.33
CA SER A 4 42.08 27.16 -9.65
C SER A 4 42.75 25.97 -8.96
N ASN A 5 43.99 26.10 -8.48
CA ASN A 5 44.73 25.00 -7.86
C ASN A 5 44.36 24.76 -6.38
N LYS A 6 44.02 25.84 -5.65
CA LYS A 6 43.79 25.77 -4.20
C LYS A 6 42.50 25.00 -3.83
N GLY A 7 41.45 25.12 -4.63
CA GLY A 7 40.18 24.40 -4.43
C GLY A 7 40.26 22.91 -4.76
N ALA A 8 41.07 22.52 -5.75
CA ALA A 8 41.34 21.13 -6.07
C ALA A 8 42.19 20.47 -4.97
N GLN A 9 43.22 21.16 -4.49
CA GLN A 9 44.09 20.67 -3.41
C GLN A 9 43.31 20.44 -2.10
N LEU A 10 42.41 21.36 -1.72
CA LEU A 10 41.55 21.24 -0.52
C LEU A 10 40.55 20.07 -0.59
N ARG A 11 40.00 19.78 -1.78
CA ARG A 11 39.09 18.63 -1.96
C ARG A 11 39.85 17.30 -1.88
N VAL A 12 41.00 17.22 -2.55
CA VAL A 12 41.87 16.03 -2.53
C VAL A 12 42.37 15.74 -1.11
N THR A 13 42.74 16.75 -0.32
CA THR A 13 43.13 16.54 1.09
C THR A 13 41.96 16.05 1.93
N SER A 14 40.74 16.57 1.72
CA SER A 14 39.56 16.13 2.47
C SER A 14 39.15 14.68 2.16
N GLU A 15 39.29 14.23 0.91
CA GLU A 15 39.03 12.84 0.52
C GLU A 15 40.11 11.90 1.04
N ALA A 16 41.38 12.32 1.01
CA ALA A 16 42.50 11.56 1.57
C ALA A 16 42.37 11.41 3.10
N GLU A 17 42.02 12.47 3.82
CA GLU A 17 41.74 12.44 5.26
C GLU A 17 40.55 11.53 5.58
N ALA A 18 39.46 11.59 4.79
CA ALA A 18 38.32 10.71 4.97
C ALA A 18 38.68 9.23 4.70
N ALA A 19 39.53 8.96 3.71
CA ALA A 19 40.03 7.62 3.43
C ALA A 19 40.93 7.10 4.58
N GLU A 20 41.82 7.94 5.12
CA GLU A 20 42.67 7.58 6.25
C GLU A 20 41.88 7.34 7.54
N GLN A 21 40.85 8.15 7.79
CA GLN A 21 39.91 7.92 8.91
C GLN A 21 39.16 6.59 8.76
N ARG A 22 38.69 6.24 7.55
CA ARG A 22 38.07 4.94 7.29
C ARG A 22 39.06 3.79 7.49
N ALA A 23 40.29 3.92 7.01
CA ALA A 23 41.34 2.92 7.19
C ALA A 23 41.71 2.75 8.67
N SER A 24 41.76 3.84 9.44
CA SER A 24 42.01 3.82 10.88
C SER A 24 40.89 3.09 11.63
N LYS A 25 39.62 3.39 11.31
CA LYS A 25 38.46 2.69 11.87
C LYS A 25 38.46 1.20 11.52
N ALA A 26 38.77 0.86 10.27
CA ALA A 26 38.87 -0.52 9.82
C ALA A 26 39.94 -1.30 10.60
N ARG A 27 41.14 -0.72 10.76
CA ARG A 27 42.21 -1.33 11.57
C ARG A 27 41.81 -1.51 13.03
N TRP A 28 41.15 -0.53 13.62
CA TRP A 28 40.64 -0.63 14.99
C TRP A 28 39.59 -1.75 15.12
N LEU A 29 38.64 -1.83 14.19
CA LEU A 29 37.66 -2.91 14.15
C LEU A 29 38.33 -4.28 14.00
N SER A 30 39.26 -4.43 13.05
CA SER A 30 39.99 -5.69 12.85
C SER A 30 40.68 -6.18 14.12
N ARG A 31 41.31 -5.28 14.88
CA ARG A 31 41.95 -5.61 16.16
C ARG A 31 41.00 -6.18 17.20
N LEU A 32 39.73 -5.74 17.23
CA LEU A 32 38.75 -6.28 18.16
C LEU A 32 38.44 -7.76 17.88
N PHE A 33 38.61 -8.17 16.62
CA PHE A 33 38.31 -9.51 16.12
C PHE A 33 39.56 -10.40 15.90
N GLU A 34 40.76 -9.93 16.25
CA GLU A 34 42.01 -10.70 16.07
C GLU A 34 42.03 -11.97 16.93
N ASP A 35 41.47 -11.91 18.14
CA ASP A 35 41.35 -13.06 19.04
C ASP A 35 39.93 -13.65 18.94
N PRO A 36 39.77 -14.92 18.52
CA PRO A 36 38.45 -15.57 18.47
C PRO A 36 37.84 -15.78 19.85
N ALA A 37 38.65 -15.82 20.92
CA ALA A 37 38.17 -15.88 22.30
C ALA A 37 37.85 -14.49 22.88
N SER A 38 38.04 -13.41 22.12
CA SER A 38 37.66 -12.07 22.59
C SER A 38 36.15 -11.96 22.76
N VAL A 39 35.71 -11.11 23.68
CA VAL A 39 34.27 -10.82 23.88
C VAL A 39 33.64 -10.28 22.60
N ALA A 40 34.35 -9.45 21.83
CA ALA A 40 33.84 -8.90 20.58
C ALA A 40 33.60 -10.00 19.54
N SER A 41 34.57 -10.90 19.35
CA SER A 41 34.47 -12.04 18.42
C SER A 41 33.35 -12.98 18.79
N GLN A 42 33.27 -13.38 20.06
CA GLN A 42 32.20 -14.26 20.55
C GLN A 42 30.82 -13.60 20.44
N THR A 43 30.72 -12.29 20.70
CA THR A 43 29.46 -11.55 20.55
C THR A 43 29.02 -11.52 19.09
N ALA A 44 29.92 -11.17 18.16
CA ALA A 44 29.59 -11.15 16.73
C ALA A 44 29.22 -12.54 16.19
N ALA A 45 29.89 -13.59 16.65
CA ALA A 45 29.56 -14.98 16.28
C ALA A 45 28.14 -15.36 16.76
N ALA A 46 27.81 -15.09 18.03
CA ALA A 46 26.47 -15.35 18.55
C ALA A 46 25.39 -14.56 17.80
N TYR A 47 25.65 -13.30 17.47
CA TYR A 47 24.72 -12.50 16.65
C TYR A 47 24.57 -13.05 15.23
N ALA A 48 25.65 -13.52 14.61
CA ALA A 48 25.61 -14.11 13.27
C ALA A 48 24.77 -15.40 13.27
N GLU A 49 24.94 -16.28 14.26
CA GLU A 49 24.13 -17.49 14.41
C GLU A 49 22.64 -17.18 14.56
N LEU A 50 22.28 -16.23 15.44
CA LEU A 50 20.89 -15.80 15.62
C LEU A 50 20.31 -15.17 14.35
N LEU A 51 21.12 -14.41 13.61
CA LEU A 51 20.71 -13.80 12.35
C LEU A 51 20.47 -14.87 11.28
N ASP A 52 21.34 -15.87 11.17
CA ASP A 52 21.21 -16.96 10.21
C ASP A 52 19.95 -17.78 10.48
N GLU A 53 19.62 -18.07 11.74
CA GLU A 53 18.36 -18.72 12.13
C GLU A 53 17.15 -17.89 11.72
N ALA A 54 17.13 -16.58 12.04
CA ALA A 54 16.04 -15.69 11.67
C ALA A 54 15.88 -15.53 10.16
N LEU A 55 16.98 -15.48 9.41
CA LEU A 55 16.98 -15.42 7.95
C LEU A 55 16.44 -16.72 7.34
N LEU A 56 16.80 -17.88 7.90
CA LEU A 56 16.32 -19.17 7.44
C LEU A 56 14.81 -19.29 7.59
N ASP A 57 14.25 -18.87 8.73
CA ASP A 57 12.80 -18.87 8.96
C ASP A 57 12.05 -18.06 7.88
N VAL A 58 12.52 -16.84 7.60
CA VAL A 58 11.95 -15.99 6.56
C VAL A 58 12.09 -16.63 5.18
N ALA A 59 13.26 -17.20 4.86
CA ALA A 59 13.52 -17.82 3.57
C ALA A 59 12.63 -19.05 3.32
N VAL A 60 12.43 -19.89 4.34
CA VAL A 60 11.59 -21.09 4.25
C VAL A 60 10.11 -20.71 4.08
N GLU A 61 9.62 -19.71 4.82
CA GLU A 61 8.23 -19.27 4.66
C GLU A 61 7.99 -18.62 3.30
N ALA A 62 8.90 -17.75 2.82
CA ALA A 62 8.81 -17.19 1.48
C ALA A 62 8.85 -18.27 0.39
N HIS A 63 9.69 -19.31 0.56
CA HIS A 63 9.71 -20.45 -0.35
C HIS A 63 8.40 -21.25 -0.32
N ARG A 64 7.83 -21.47 0.86
CA ARG A 64 6.54 -22.15 1.05
C ARG A 64 5.42 -21.38 0.35
N GLU A 65 5.33 -20.08 0.57
CA GLU A 65 4.34 -19.21 -0.07
C GLU A 65 4.45 -19.28 -1.60
N ALA A 66 5.66 -19.18 -2.15
CA ALA A 66 5.89 -19.28 -3.58
C ALA A 66 5.48 -20.66 -4.14
N LYS A 67 5.80 -21.75 -3.44
CA LYS A 67 5.47 -23.12 -3.85
C LYS A 67 3.97 -23.41 -3.81
N LEU A 68 3.25 -22.79 -2.87
CA LEU A 68 1.80 -22.93 -2.74
C LEU A 68 1.01 -21.91 -3.58
N GLY A 69 1.70 -20.97 -4.26
CA GLY A 69 1.04 -19.88 -4.99
C GLY A 69 0.32 -18.89 -4.08
N LEU A 70 0.75 -18.77 -2.82
CA LEU A 70 0.23 -17.81 -1.83
C LEU A 70 1.04 -16.52 -1.78
N ALA A 71 2.20 -16.50 -2.45
CA ALA A 71 3.05 -15.31 -2.50
C ALA A 71 2.25 -14.12 -3.07
N PRO A 72 2.34 -12.94 -2.44
CA PRO A 72 1.65 -11.77 -2.93
C PRO A 72 2.16 -11.38 -4.32
N ASP A 73 1.26 -10.89 -5.16
CA ASP A 73 1.65 -10.32 -6.44
C ASP A 73 2.68 -9.21 -6.24
N PRO A 74 3.65 -9.06 -7.16
CA PRO A 74 4.57 -7.94 -7.11
C PRO A 74 3.78 -6.63 -7.09
N PRO A 75 4.19 -5.66 -6.25
CA PRO A 75 3.49 -4.39 -6.15
C PRO A 75 3.39 -3.79 -7.56
N PRO A 76 2.21 -3.30 -7.95
CA PRO A 76 2.05 -2.70 -9.26
C PRO A 76 2.98 -1.47 -9.36
N PRO A 77 3.51 -1.16 -10.56
CA PRO A 77 4.32 0.03 -10.73
C PRO A 77 3.53 1.28 -10.31
N PRO A 78 4.20 2.33 -9.81
CA PRO A 78 3.52 3.55 -9.42
C PRO A 78 2.69 4.08 -10.60
N HIS A 79 1.40 4.36 -10.34
CA HIS A 79 0.38 4.79 -11.31
C HIS A 79 -0.16 3.72 -12.29
N ALA A 80 0.06 2.43 -12.04
CA ALA A 80 -0.65 1.41 -12.80
C ALA A 80 -2.17 1.50 -12.56
N PRO A 81 -3.00 1.47 -13.62
CA PRO A 81 -4.44 1.33 -13.46
C PRO A 81 -4.76 0.03 -12.71
N PRO A 82 -5.85 0.00 -11.92
CA PRO A 82 -6.27 -1.22 -11.24
C PRO A 82 -6.39 -2.34 -12.27
N ARG A 83 -5.75 -3.48 -11.99
CA ARG A 83 -5.79 -4.64 -12.88
C ARG A 83 -7.26 -5.07 -13.02
N PRO A 84 -7.81 -5.13 -14.24
CA PRO A 84 -9.11 -5.76 -14.46
C PRO A 84 -9.03 -7.20 -13.96
N LEU A 85 -9.99 -7.61 -13.14
CA LEU A 85 -10.09 -9.01 -12.73
C LEU A 85 -10.42 -9.85 -13.97
N ASP A 86 -9.76 -11.00 -14.10
CA ASP A 86 -10.03 -11.92 -15.20
C ASP A 86 -11.50 -12.37 -15.14
N PRO A 87 -12.26 -12.26 -16.24
CA PRO A 87 -13.64 -12.73 -16.27
C PRO A 87 -13.68 -14.24 -16.01
N LEU A 88 -14.47 -14.66 -15.01
CA LEU A 88 -14.75 -16.07 -14.81
C LEU A 88 -15.39 -16.68 -16.08
N PRO A 89 -15.17 -17.97 -16.38
CA PRO A 89 -15.78 -18.63 -17.54
C PRO A 89 -17.31 -18.48 -17.51
N GLY A 90 -17.86 -17.75 -18.49
CA GLY A 90 -19.30 -17.49 -18.62
C GLY A 90 -19.78 -16.10 -18.14
N ALA A 91 -18.92 -15.30 -17.51
CA ALA A 91 -19.25 -13.93 -17.12
C ALA A 91 -19.18 -12.98 -18.32
N LYS A 92 -20.31 -12.36 -18.68
CA LYS A 92 -20.36 -11.28 -19.69
C LYS A 92 -20.24 -9.93 -18.98
N GLY A 93 -19.01 -9.45 -18.78
CA GLY A 93 -18.75 -8.10 -18.25
C GLY A 93 -17.67 -8.05 -17.16
N PRO A 94 -17.33 -6.84 -16.67
CA PRO A 94 -16.41 -6.67 -15.55
C PRO A 94 -16.96 -7.40 -14.32
N THR A 95 -16.12 -8.26 -13.75
CA THR A 95 -16.48 -9.14 -12.64
C THR A 95 -15.89 -8.57 -11.35
N ASP A 96 -16.60 -8.65 -10.23
CA ASP A 96 -16.09 -8.20 -8.94
C ASP A 96 -15.07 -9.18 -8.31
N VAL A 97 -14.52 -8.84 -7.15
CA VAL A 97 -13.57 -9.67 -6.40
C VAL A 97 -14.14 -11.04 -6.00
N PHE A 98 -15.47 -11.21 -6.01
CA PHE A 98 -16.15 -12.45 -5.70
C PHE A 98 -16.55 -13.24 -6.96
N GLY A 99 -16.14 -12.79 -8.15
CA GLY A 99 -16.51 -13.47 -9.40
C GLY A 99 -17.96 -13.21 -9.83
N GLN A 100 -18.65 -12.20 -9.26
CA GLN A 100 -20.00 -11.85 -9.66
C GLN A 100 -20.02 -10.77 -10.76
N ALA A 101 -20.81 -11.01 -11.81
CA ALA A 101 -21.09 -10.03 -12.84
C ALA A 101 -22.25 -9.13 -12.38
N HIS A 102 -21.95 -7.86 -12.12
CA HIS A 102 -22.99 -6.89 -11.77
C HIS A 102 -23.64 -6.31 -13.04
N PRO A 103 -24.98 -6.16 -13.07
CA PRO A 103 -25.64 -5.52 -14.20
C PRO A 103 -25.18 -4.06 -14.33
N PRO A 104 -25.10 -3.51 -15.56
CA PRO A 104 -24.65 -2.13 -15.80
C PRO A 104 -25.56 -1.08 -15.16
N SER A 105 -26.78 -1.46 -14.77
CA SER A 105 -27.69 -0.60 -14.00
C SER A 105 -28.19 -1.36 -12.78
N ALA A 106 -28.00 -0.77 -11.59
CA ALA A 106 -28.52 -1.30 -10.34
C ALA A 106 -30.04 -1.10 -10.28
N MET A 107 -30.81 -2.13 -10.67
CA MET A 107 -32.28 -2.09 -10.71
C MET A 107 -32.95 -2.49 -9.39
N GLU A 108 -32.16 -2.93 -8.39
CA GLU A 108 -32.65 -3.33 -7.06
C GLU A 108 -33.51 -2.23 -6.44
N GLN A 109 -34.67 -2.58 -5.90
CA GLN A 109 -35.61 -1.62 -5.32
C GLN A 109 -35.30 -1.41 -3.85
N ILE A 110 -34.85 -0.21 -3.49
CA ILE A 110 -34.56 0.19 -2.12
C ILE A 110 -35.69 1.08 -1.61
N THR A 111 -36.14 0.87 -0.37
CA THR A 111 -37.17 1.70 0.25
C THR A 111 -36.54 2.98 0.81
N CYS A 112 -36.99 4.14 0.33
CA CYS A 112 -36.57 5.42 0.90
C CYS A 112 -37.08 5.56 2.33
N MET A 113 -36.17 5.65 3.29
CA MET A 113 -36.50 5.76 4.72
C MET A 113 -37.25 7.07 5.07
N LYS A 114 -37.20 8.09 4.21
CA LYS A 114 -37.88 9.37 4.46
C LYS A 114 -39.32 9.44 3.96
N CYS A 115 -39.62 8.82 2.82
CA CYS A 115 -40.95 8.90 2.21
C CYS A 115 -41.63 7.54 1.98
N GLY A 116 -40.97 6.44 2.34
CA GLY A 116 -41.47 5.07 2.22
C GLY A 116 -41.61 4.55 0.78
N ARG A 117 -41.24 5.32 -0.25
CA ARG A 117 -41.34 4.86 -1.65
C ARG A 117 -40.22 3.89 -1.98
N LYS A 118 -40.57 2.82 -2.68
CA LYS A 118 -39.60 1.93 -3.35
C LYS A 118 -39.01 2.64 -4.57
N VAL A 119 -37.69 2.69 -4.65
CA VAL A 119 -36.93 3.38 -5.70
C VAL A 119 -35.79 2.49 -6.14
N ALA A 120 -35.57 2.35 -7.46
CA ALA A 120 -34.41 1.63 -7.99
C ALA A 120 -33.10 2.26 -7.48
N ALA A 121 -32.14 1.44 -7.07
CA ALA A 121 -30.85 1.85 -6.51
C ALA A 121 -30.12 2.83 -7.42
N GLY A 122 -30.07 2.56 -8.73
CA GLY A 122 -29.46 3.43 -9.74
C GLY A 122 -30.15 4.79 -9.93
N ARG A 123 -31.35 4.99 -9.36
CA ARG A 123 -32.12 6.26 -9.40
C ARG A 123 -32.32 6.87 -8.02
N PHE A 124 -31.62 6.37 -7.01
CA PHE A 124 -31.79 6.85 -5.65
C PHE A 124 -31.26 8.28 -5.45
N ALA A 125 -30.13 8.65 -6.08
CA ALA A 125 -29.60 10.01 -5.99
C ALA A 125 -30.56 11.08 -6.59
N PRO A 126 -31.08 10.93 -7.83
CA PRO A 126 -32.12 11.83 -8.35
C PRO A 126 -33.41 11.86 -7.52
N HIS A 127 -33.70 10.76 -6.80
CA HIS A 127 -34.80 10.72 -5.85
C HIS A 127 -34.50 11.57 -4.60
N LEU A 128 -33.31 11.45 -4.01
CA LEU A 128 -32.89 12.21 -2.83
C LEU A 128 -32.90 13.71 -3.10
N GLU A 129 -32.47 14.16 -4.27
CA GLU A 129 -32.57 15.57 -4.69
C GLU A 129 -34.00 16.12 -4.54
N LYS A 130 -35.01 15.31 -4.93
CA LYS A 130 -36.43 15.71 -4.86
C LYS A 130 -37.05 15.45 -3.48
N CYS A 131 -36.61 14.40 -2.77
CA CYS A 131 -37.16 13.96 -1.50
C CYS A 131 -36.60 14.74 -0.31
N LEU A 132 -35.33 15.17 -0.39
CA LEU A 132 -34.64 15.99 0.60
C LEU A 132 -34.66 17.47 0.23
N GLY A 133 -34.64 17.83 -1.07
CA GLY A 133 -34.51 19.21 -1.57
C GLY A 133 -35.72 20.13 -1.38
N GLY A 134 -36.52 19.92 -0.34
CA GLY A 134 -37.38 20.95 0.29
C GLY A 134 -38.53 21.57 -0.51
N GLY A 135 -38.67 21.37 -1.83
CA GLY A 135 -39.48 22.28 -2.65
C GLY A 135 -40.91 21.85 -2.99
N ARG A 136 -41.33 20.60 -2.75
CA ARG A 136 -42.60 20.07 -3.33
C ARG A 136 -43.47 19.22 -2.40
N GLN A 137 -43.19 19.24 -1.10
CA GLN A 137 -44.00 18.53 -0.08
C GLN A 137 -44.87 19.48 0.74
N SER A 138 -44.55 20.78 0.80
CA SER A 138 -45.37 21.80 1.48
C SER A 138 -46.74 21.99 0.80
N SER A 139 -46.79 21.99 -0.54
CA SER A 139 -48.05 22.14 -1.28
C SER A 139 -49.03 20.98 -1.06
N ARG A 140 -48.52 19.75 -0.88
CA ARG A 140 -49.36 18.56 -0.66
C ARG A 140 -49.90 18.45 0.77
N HIS A 141 -49.24 19.09 1.74
CA HIS A 141 -49.74 19.16 3.12
C HIS A 141 -50.80 20.27 3.31
N ALA A 142 -50.82 21.29 2.44
CA ALA A 142 -51.85 22.33 2.44
C ALA A 142 -53.21 21.83 1.88
N THR A 143 -53.21 20.94 0.87
CA THR A 143 -54.45 20.44 0.25
C THR A 143 -55.25 19.46 1.15
N ARG A 144 -54.68 18.94 2.24
CA ARG A 144 -55.41 18.06 3.18
C ARG A 144 -56.05 18.78 4.37
N ARG A 145 -55.83 20.09 4.52
CA ARG A 145 -56.45 20.89 5.61
C ARG A 145 -57.62 21.77 5.16
N GLY A 146 -57.96 21.77 3.87
CA GLY A 146 -59.04 22.58 3.28
C GLY A 146 -60.17 21.76 2.65
N ALA A 147 -60.30 20.48 2.99
CA ALA A 147 -61.44 19.65 2.63
C ALA A 147 -61.98 19.02 3.91
N GLY A 148 -62.73 19.83 4.65
CA GLY A 148 -63.60 19.49 5.77
C GLY A 148 -64.79 20.41 5.69
#